data_AF-A0A285VD68-F1
#
_entry.id   AF-A0A285VD68-F1
#
_cell.length_a   1.000
_cell.length_b   1.000
_cell.length_c   1.000
_cell.angle_alpha   90.00
_cell.angle_beta   90.00
_cell.angle_gamma   90.00
#
_symmetry.space_group_name_H-M   'P 1'
#
loop_
_entity.id
_entity.type
_entity.pdbx_description
1 polymer ?
#
loop_
_entity_poly.entity_id
_entity_poly.type
_entity_poly.pdbx_seq_one_letter_code
_entity_poly.pdbx_strand_id
1 'polypeptide(L)'
;MGDVFRALADPTRRAILDELQERSGQTLFELINRLVTRHGLSSTRQAVSQHLGVLEEAGLVRSRREGRYKFHDLDTAPLRAITDRWRIDPQEEDPCGSP
;
A
#
# COMPACT_ATOMS: atom_id res chain seq x y z
N MET A 1 9.02 2.47 -15.25
CA MET A 1 10.02 2.80 -14.21
C MET A 1 9.68 4.06 -13.40
N GLY A 2 8.68 4.87 -13.80
CA GLY A 2 8.21 6.04 -13.04
C GLY A 2 6.90 5.84 -12.27
N ASP A 3 6.35 4.63 -12.26
CA ASP A 3 4.96 4.39 -11.85
C ASP A 3 4.76 4.26 -10.35
N VAL A 4 5.75 3.79 -9.58
CA VAL A 4 5.66 3.69 -8.10
C VAL A 4 5.45 5.05 -7.44
N PHE A 5 6.28 6.04 -7.78
CA PHE A 5 6.16 7.38 -7.18
C PHE A 5 4.85 8.07 -7.58
N ARG A 6 4.43 7.89 -8.85
CA ARG A 6 3.14 8.38 -9.33
C ARG A 6 1.97 7.69 -8.61
N ALA A 7 2.09 6.38 -8.34
CA ALA A 7 1.10 5.64 -7.58
C ALA A 7 1.03 6.11 -6.12
N LEU A 8 2.15 6.49 -5.50
CA LEU A 8 2.18 7.01 -4.13
C LEU A 8 1.74 8.48 -4.00
N ALA A 9 1.74 9.25 -5.08
CA ALA A 9 1.40 10.68 -5.04
C ALA A 9 -0.07 10.96 -4.62
N ASP A 10 -0.95 9.97 -4.75
CA ASP A 10 -2.38 10.13 -4.47
C ASP A 10 -2.73 9.72 -3.03
N PRO A 11 -3.49 10.54 -2.30
CA PRO A 11 -3.82 10.28 -0.91
C PRO A 11 -4.71 9.04 -0.72
N THR A 12 -5.62 8.75 -1.65
CA THR A 12 -6.48 7.56 -1.59
C THR A 12 -5.67 6.30 -1.82
N ARG A 13 -4.71 6.33 -2.76
CA ARG A 13 -3.78 5.20 -2.98
C ARG A 13 -2.90 4.95 -1.78
N ARG A 14 -2.42 5.99 -1.10
CA ARG A 14 -1.70 5.84 0.18
C ARG A 14 -2.57 5.22 1.27
N ALA A 15 -3.80 5.72 1.46
CA ALA A 15 -4.74 5.13 2.41
C ALA A 15 -5.04 3.64 2.11
N ILE A 16 -5.16 3.26 0.84
CA ILE A 16 -5.29 1.84 0.45
C ILE A 16 -4.06 1.02 0.89
N LEU A 17 -2.86 1.55 0.68
CA LEU A 17 -1.62 0.87 1.07
C LEU A 17 -1.48 0.77 2.59
N ASP A 18 -1.81 1.83 3.34
CA ASP A 18 -1.86 1.83 4.82
C ASP A 18 -2.80 0.72 5.33
N GLU A 19 -4.01 0.65 4.76
CA GLU A 19 -4.99 -0.39 5.12
C GLU A 19 -4.46 -1.82 4.83
N LEU A 20 -3.80 -2.02 3.68
CA LEU A 20 -3.22 -3.31 3.30
C LEU A 20 -1.94 -3.64 4.09
N GLN A 21 -1.22 -2.63 4.58
CA GLN A 21 -0.07 -2.78 5.46
C GLN A 21 -0.50 -3.28 6.84
N GLU A 22 -1.55 -2.67 7.39
CA GLU A 22 -2.09 -3.06 8.70
C GLU A 22 -2.81 -4.40 8.64
N ARG A 23 -3.47 -4.70 7.51
CA ARG A 23 -4.11 -6.00 7.31
C ARG A 23 -3.98 -6.45 5.85
N SER A 24 -3.13 -7.44 5.63
CA SER A 24 -3.00 -8.08 4.32
C SER A 24 -4.16 -9.05 4.04
N GLY A 25 -4.32 -9.45 2.79
CA GLY A 25 -5.32 -10.44 2.38
C GLY A 25 -6.75 -9.95 2.51
N GLN A 26 -7.02 -8.70 2.11
CA GLN A 26 -8.36 -8.12 2.17
C GLN A 26 -9.09 -8.24 0.83
N THR A 27 -10.39 -8.51 0.89
CA THR A 27 -11.24 -8.39 -0.31
C THR A 27 -11.50 -6.91 -0.65
N LEU A 28 -11.86 -6.64 -1.90
CA LEU A 28 -12.23 -5.28 -2.33
C LEU A 28 -13.32 -4.66 -1.44
N PHE A 29 -14.29 -5.47 -1.00
CA PHE A 29 -15.38 -5.01 -0.15
C PHE A 29 -14.91 -4.63 1.26
N GLU A 30 -14.06 -5.47 1.87
CA GLU A 30 -13.47 -5.16 3.19
C GLU A 30 -12.62 -3.89 3.15
N LEU A 31 -11.81 -3.74 2.10
CA LEU A 31 -10.97 -2.57 1.92
C LEU A 31 -11.82 -1.28 1.83
N ILE A 32 -12.88 -1.29 1.01
CA ILE A 32 -13.80 -0.15 0.92
C ILE A 32 -14.43 0.16 2.28
N ASN A 33 -14.90 -0.85 2.99
CA ASN A 33 -15.54 -0.67 4.29
C ASN A 33 -14.56 -0.05 5.30
N ARG A 34 -13.30 -0.47 5.28
CA ARG A 34 -12.25 0.10 6.14
C ARG A 34 -11.88 1.53 5.77
N LEU A 35 -11.73 1.83 4.48
CA LEU A 35 -11.48 3.20 4.00
C LEU A 35 -12.57 4.17 4.43
N VAL A 36 -13.84 3.75 4.36
CA VAL A 36 -14.97 4.55 4.86
C VAL A 36 -14.89 4.72 6.38
N THR A 37 -14.64 3.65 7.12
CA THR A 37 -14.66 3.65 8.59
C THR A 37 -13.48 4.39 9.21
N ARG A 38 -12.26 4.24 8.65
CA ARG A 38 -11.02 4.80 9.22
C ARG A 38 -10.60 6.13 8.60
N HIS A 39 -10.79 6.28 7.29
CA HIS A 39 -10.35 7.48 6.58
C HIS A 39 -11.52 8.43 6.24
N GLY A 40 -12.78 8.04 6.52
CA GLY A 40 -13.95 8.84 6.13
C GLY A 40 -14.12 8.94 4.61
N LEU A 41 -13.42 8.10 3.85
CA LEU A 41 -13.38 8.17 2.40
C LEU A 41 -14.55 7.37 1.84
N SER A 42 -15.64 8.07 1.50
CA SER A 42 -16.75 7.50 0.74
C SER A 42 -16.38 7.41 -0.75
N SER A 43 -15.42 6.54 -1.06
CA SER A 43 -15.02 6.26 -2.43
C SER A 43 -15.90 5.16 -3.02
N THR A 44 -16.31 5.33 -4.28
CA THR A 44 -17.08 4.30 -4.97
C THR A 44 -16.22 3.06 -5.23
N ARG A 45 -16.86 1.89 -5.32
CA ARG A 45 -16.18 0.62 -5.64
C ARG A 45 -15.36 0.70 -6.93
N GLN A 46 -15.84 1.46 -7.92
CA GLN A 46 -15.12 1.68 -9.17
C GLN A 46 -13.85 2.50 -8.96
N ALA A 47 -13.90 3.58 -8.17
CA ALA A 47 -12.72 4.39 -7.87
C ALA A 47 -11.63 3.56 -7.16
N VAL A 48 -12.02 2.79 -6.13
CA VAL A 48 -11.07 1.92 -5.41
C VAL A 48 -10.51 0.83 -6.34
N SER A 49 -11.34 0.25 -7.22
CA SER A 49 -10.86 -0.73 -8.20
C SER A 49 -9.88 -0.14 -9.21
N GLN A 50 -10.10 1.11 -9.64
CA GLN A 50 -9.17 1.80 -10.54
C GLN A 50 -7.85 2.11 -9.83
N HIS A 51 -7.90 2.59 -8.59
CA HIS A 51 -6.71 2.81 -7.77
C HIS A 51 -5.92 1.53 -7.54
N LEU A 52 -6.59 0.41 -7.25
CA LEU A 52 -5.95 -0.91 -7.14
C LEU A 52 -5.29 -1.33 -8.45
N GLY A 53 -5.90 -1.08 -9.61
CA GLY A 53 -5.26 -1.34 -10.90
C GLY A 53 -3.94 -0.60 -11.08
N VAL A 54 -3.92 0.71 -10.77
CA VAL A 54 -2.69 1.51 -10.82
C VAL A 54 -1.63 1.00 -9.83
N LEU A 55 -2.04 0.55 -8.65
CA LEU A 55 -1.12 0.00 -7.66
C LEU A 55 -0.59 -1.38 -8.05
N GLU A 56 -1.41 -2.22 -8.68
CA GLU A 56 -1.01 -3.50 -9.28
C GLU A 56 -0.01 -3.27 -10.43
N GLU A 57 -0.27 -2.30 -11.32
CA GLU A 57 0.65 -1.93 -12.40
C GLU A 57 1.99 -1.39 -11.89
N ALA A 58 1.98 -0.65 -10.78
CA ALA A 58 3.18 -0.19 -10.10
C ALA A 58 3.90 -1.31 -9.31
N GLY A 59 3.31 -2.50 -9.19
CA GLY A 59 3.84 -3.62 -8.40
C GLY A 59 3.74 -3.43 -6.88
N LEU A 60 2.98 -2.44 -6.40
CA LEU A 60 2.79 -2.14 -4.98
C LEU A 60 1.70 -2.99 -4.33
N VAL A 61 0.81 -3.56 -5.14
CA VAL A 61 -0.25 -4.47 -4.68
C VAL A 61 -0.19 -5.74 -5.51
N ARG A 62 -0.29 -6.89 -4.84
CA ARG A 62 -0.51 -8.18 -5.47
C ARG A 62 -1.92 -8.62 -5.19
N SER A 63 -2.56 -9.22 -6.19
CA SER A 63 -3.84 -9.89 -5.97
C SER A 63 -3.72 -11.39 -6.14
N ARG A 64 -4.38 -12.09 -5.23
CA ARG A 64 -4.49 -13.55 -5.24
C ARG A 64 -5.96 -13.94 -5.25
N ARG A 65 -6.31 -14.95 -6.04
CA ARG A 65 -7.67 -15.49 -6.07
C ARG A 65 -7.69 -16.75 -5.22
N GLU A 66 -8.57 -16.79 -4.24
CA GLU A 66 -8.77 -17.95 -3.39
C GLU A 66 -10.27 -18.28 -3.41
N GLY A 67 -10.60 -19.41 -4.05
CA GLY A 67 -11.97 -19.79 -4.35
C GLY A 67 -12.70 -18.74 -5.21
N ARG A 68 -13.80 -18.19 -4.68
CA ARG A 68 -14.63 -17.18 -5.35
C ARG A 68 -14.16 -15.73 -5.07
N TYR A 69 -13.21 -15.54 -4.17
CA TYR A 69 -12.81 -14.22 -3.69
C TYR A 69 -11.47 -13.78 -4.29
N LYS A 70 -11.36 -12.48 -4.58
CA LYS A 70 -10.11 -11.81 -4.96
C LYS A 70 -9.60 -11.05 -3.73
N PHE A 71 -8.47 -11.50 -3.22
CA PHE A 71 -7.75 -10.88 -2.12
C PHE A 71 -6.64 -9.99 -2.66
N HIS A 72 -6.39 -8.90 -1.95
CA HIS A 72 -5.35 -7.93 -2.26
C HIS A 72 -4.38 -7.87 -1.08
N ASP A 73 -3.10 -7.87 -1.42
CA ASP A 73 -1.98 -7.93 -0.50
C ASP A 73 -0.99 -6.82 -0.88
N LEU A 74 -0.44 -6.15 0.12
CA LEU A 74 0.62 -5.16 -0.10
C LEU A 74 1.90 -5.88 -0.57
N ASP A 75 2.54 -5.33 -1.60
CA ASP A 75 3.89 -5.73 -2.02
C ASP A 75 4.86 -4.55 -1.91
N THR A 76 5.70 -4.59 -0.87
CA THR A 76 6.73 -3.58 -0.63
C THR A 76 8.05 -3.93 -1.32
N ALA A 77 8.14 -5.02 -2.08
CA ALA A 77 9.34 -5.39 -2.82
C ALA A 77 9.89 -4.26 -3.72
N PRO A 78 9.08 -3.57 -4.55
CA PRO A 78 9.60 -2.47 -5.37
C PRO A 78 10.05 -1.26 -4.55
N LEU A 79 9.43 -1.00 -3.39
CA LEU A 79 9.87 0.03 -2.45
C LEU A 79 11.24 -0.31 -1.85
N ARG A 80 11.41 -1.55 -1.37
CA ARG A 80 12.69 -2.04 -0.82
C ARG A 80 13.80 -1.99 -1.85
N ALA A 81 13.53 -2.31 -3.11
CA ALA A 81 14.52 -2.23 -4.18
C ALA A 81 14.99 -0.78 -4.44
N ILE A 82 14.12 0.21 -4.25
CA ILE A 82 14.50 1.64 -4.35
C ILE A 82 15.31 2.06 -3.13
N THR A 83 14.89 1.68 -1.92
CA THR A 83 15.62 2.00 -0.66
C THR A 83 16.98 1.30 -0.58
N ASP A 84 17.11 0.09 -1.10
CA ASP A 84 18.38 -0.63 -1.17
C ASP A 84 19.35 0.04 -2.15
N ARG A 85 18.81 0.49 -3.29
CA ARG A 85 19.59 1.22 -4.31
C ARG A 85 20.03 2.60 -3.82
N TRP A 86 19.20 3.28 -3.04
CA TRP A 86 19.47 4.58 -2.44
C TRP A 86 19.39 4.40 -0.93
N ARG A 87 20.46 3.84 -0.35
CA ARG A 87 20.60 3.54 1.08
C ARG A 87 20.21 4.76 1.92
N ILE A 88 18.95 4.82 2.32
CA ILE A 88 18.50 5.72 3.38
C ILE A 88 18.62 4.87 4.63
N ASP A 89 19.82 4.86 5.22
CA ASP A 89 20.02 4.26 6.52
C ASP A 89 19.06 4.98 7.50
N PRO A 90 18.18 4.27 8.23
CA PRO A 90 17.56 4.89 9.39
C PRO A 90 18.72 5.35 10.27
N GLN A 91 18.73 6.64 10.64
CA GLN A 91 19.65 7.11 11.65
C GLN A 91 19.37 6.24 12.87
N GLU A 92 20.31 5.33 13.18
CA GLU A 92 20.36 4.61 14.43
C GLU A 92 20.14 5.65 15.52
N GLU A 93 19.01 5.53 16.20
CA GLU A 93 18.75 6.26 17.43
C GLU A 93 19.88 5.89 18.38
N ASP A 94 20.82 6.81 18.53
CA ASP A 94 22.03 6.70 19.35
C ASP A 94 21.63 6.26 20.77
N PRO A 95 21.82 4.98 21.15
CA PRO A 95 21.51 4.55 22.49
C PRO A 95 22.74 4.85 23.34
N CYS A 96 22.74 6.02 23.96
CA CYS A 96 23.53 6.37 25.14
C CYS A 96 25.06 6.48 24.96
N GLY A 97 25.56 7.71 25.16
CA GLY A 97 26.98 7.99 25.36
C GLY A 97 27.21 9.21 26.25
N SER A 98 26.61 9.25 27.45
CA SER A 98 27.16 10.04 28.57
C SER A 98 28.17 9.15 29.30
N PRO A 99 29.37 9.66 29.59
CA PRO A 99 29.59 10.48 30.78
C PRO A 99 30.43 11.75 30.55
#